data_AF-A0A367EUT5-F1
#
_entry.id   AF-A0A367EUT5-F1
#
_cell.length_a   1.000
_cell.length_b   1.000
_cell.length_c   1.000
_cell.angle_alpha   90.00
_cell.angle_beta   90.00
_cell.angle_gamma   90.00
#
_symmetry.space_group_name_H-M   'P 1'
#
loop_
_entity.id
_entity.type
_entity.pdbx_description
1 polymer ?
#
loop_
_entity_poly.entity_id
_entity_poly.type
_entity_poly.pdbx_seq_one_letter_code
_entity_poly.pdbx_strand_id
1 'polypeptide(L)'
;MLPYAAYLRVYEPLSAFTERERTFWAAYADSKDRPRRAFALEAEHAEAVRRLLGVPPMPAPGAESGNAYLRRIEETLYVCPWQSRLRSWLAFARFRGATPIKLADRFVPRAIAEQTADDFDRYKQKGGSSALRTHIRTSTWHVPTSWFVPFDSAERWLVLGHREEPSAEPSTPTTPTTTAPARNLLYVTSMAQARRRVARALVVIRRHVGEVGTLTDVEEVGRWLEEFHPHSLVELDYGGLVHVMDDATLQADQSAAELAAALTGLDTGQEELAYAMYQRVIVRWKSIQALESAN
;
A
#
# COMPACT_ATOMS: atom_id res chain seq x y z
N MET A 1 3.49 13.16 -11.64
CA MET A 1 2.50 12.08 -11.84
C MET A 1 2.74 11.06 -10.75
N LEU A 2 1.74 10.74 -9.93
CA LEU A 2 1.89 9.69 -8.91
C LEU A 2 1.82 8.32 -9.56
N PRO A 3 2.48 7.29 -9.01
CA PRO A 3 2.30 5.92 -9.47
C PRO A 3 0.84 5.50 -9.21
N TYR A 4 0.20 4.86 -10.19
CA TYR A 4 -1.12 4.27 -10.04
C TYR A 4 -1.03 3.00 -9.19
N ALA A 5 -0.93 3.19 -7.88
CA ALA A 5 -0.71 2.12 -6.93
C ALA A 5 -1.53 2.32 -5.65
N ALA A 6 -1.98 1.20 -5.09
CA ALA A 6 -2.53 1.09 -3.75
C ALA A 6 -1.49 0.56 -2.76
N TYR A 7 -1.71 0.89 -1.49
CA TYR A 7 -0.81 0.58 -0.39
C TYR A 7 -1.59 -0.02 0.78
N LEU A 8 -1.14 -1.16 1.27
CA LEU A 8 -1.58 -1.71 2.56
C LEU A 8 -0.48 -1.44 3.58
N ARG A 9 -0.78 -0.62 4.60
CA ARG A 9 0.19 -0.10 5.57
C ARG A 9 -0.16 -0.55 6.97
N VAL A 10 0.88 -0.87 7.75
CA VAL A 10 0.77 -1.06 9.20
C VAL A 10 1.46 0.09 9.92
N TYR A 11 0.74 0.73 10.83
CA TYR A 11 1.29 1.75 11.73
C TYR A 11 1.41 1.15 13.13
N GLU A 12 2.64 1.03 13.63
CA GLU A 12 2.91 0.48 14.96
C GLU A 12 2.97 1.59 16.01
N PRO A 13 2.49 1.37 17.25
CA PRO A 13 2.72 2.31 18.34
C PRO A 13 4.22 2.40 18.64
N LEU A 14 4.67 3.51 19.24
CA LEU A 14 6.09 3.66 19.62
C LEU A 14 6.61 2.49 20.46
N SER A 15 5.78 1.88 21.32
CA SER A 15 6.16 0.72 22.14
C SER A 15 6.65 -0.50 21.35
N ALA A 16 6.34 -0.60 20.05
CA ALA A 16 6.79 -1.68 19.18
C ALA A 16 8.24 -1.54 18.71
N PHE A 17 8.83 -0.36 18.84
CA PHE A 17 10.17 -0.05 18.33
C PHE A 17 11.24 -0.16 19.42
N THR A 18 12.50 -0.36 19.02
CA THR A 18 13.64 -0.31 19.95
C THR A 18 13.74 1.06 20.63
N GLU A 19 14.42 1.17 21.77
CA GLU A 19 14.56 2.46 22.47
C GLU A 19 15.18 3.57 21.60
N ARG A 20 16.17 3.21 20.77
CA ARG A 20 16.80 4.13 19.82
C ARG A 20 15.81 4.61 18.77
N GLU A 21 15.04 3.70 18.17
CA GLU A 21 14.02 4.03 17.18
C GLU A 21 12.86 4.82 17.79
N ARG A 22 12.44 4.49 19.01
CA ARG A 22 11.43 5.24 19.76
C ARG A 22 11.81 6.71 19.92
N THR A 23 13.04 6.96 20.35
CA THR A 23 13.58 8.32 20.51
C THR A 23 13.65 9.04 19.18
N PHE A 24 14.12 8.35 18.13
CA PHE A 24 14.18 8.89 16.77
C PHE A 24 12.80 9.26 16.23
N TRP A 25 11.81 8.36 16.34
CA TRP A 25 10.47 8.60 15.82
C TRP A 25 9.68 9.64 16.60
N ALA A 26 9.89 9.74 17.91
CA ALA A 26 9.35 10.82 18.72
C ALA A 26 9.88 12.18 18.24
N ALA A 27 11.21 12.33 18.12
CA ALA A 27 11.83 13.55 17.60
C ALA A 27 11.42 13.84 16.14
N TYR A 28 11.30 12.80 15.31
CA TYR A 28 10.82 12.93 13.92
C TYR A 28 9.39 13.47 13.87
N ALA A 29 8.50 13.03 14.78
CA ALA A 29 7.12 13.48 14.81
C ALA A 29 6.98 15.00 15.03
N ASP A 30 7.88 15.56 15.83
CA ASP A 30 7.94 16.98 16.17
C ASP A 30 8.74 17.82 15.15
N SER A 31 9.48 17.17 14.25
CA SER A 31 10.25 17.85 13.20
C SER A 31 9.33 18.54 12.18
N LYS A 32 9.71 19.77 11.79
CA LYS A 32 9.03 20.55 10.75
C LYS A 32 9.48 20.19 9.33
N ASP A 33 10.65 19.57 9.20
CA ASP A 33 11.29 19.29 7.90
C ASP A 33 10.82 17.97 7.26
N ARG A 34 9.90 17.25 7.93
CA ARG A 34 9.38 15.98 7.40
C ARG A 34 8.35 16.19 6.29
N PRO A 35 8.30 15.30 5.28
CA PRO A 35 7.22 15.29 4.30
C PRO A 35 5.86 15.16 5.00
N ARG A 36 4.94 16.08 4.70
CA ARG A 36 3.54 15.91 5.12
C ARG A 36 2.95 14.71 4.38
N ARG A 37 1.99 14.02 5.02
CA ARG A 37 1.33 12.84 4.43
C ARG A 37 0.83 13.07 3.00
N ALA A 38 0.23 14.25 2.74
CA ALA A 38 -0.27 14.62 1.42
C ALA A 38 0.81 14.59 0.31
N PHE A 39 2.07 14.85 0.64
CA PHE A 39 3.20 14.90 -0.29
C PHE A 39 4.15 13.71 -0.14
N ALA A 40 3.89 12.79 0.80
CA ALA A 40 4.80 11.69 1.12
C ALA A 40 5.00 10.74 -0.07
N LEU A 41 3.91 10.37 -0.75
CA LEU A 41 3.97 9.52 -1.95
C LEU A 41 4.69 10.22 -3.11
N GLU A 42 4.45 11.51 -3.30
CA GLU A 42 5.13 12.30 -4.33
C GLU A 42 6.63 12.41 -4.06
N ALA A 43 7.01 12.67 -2.81
CA ALA A 43 8.41 12.74 -2.38
C ALA A 43 9.13 11.40 -2.57
N GLU A 44 8.50 10.28 -2.17
CA GLU A 44 9.05 8.93 -2.39
C GLU A 44 9.20 8.63 -3.88
N HIS A 45 8.18 8.94 -4.70
CA HIS A 45 8.23 8.73 -6.14
C HIS A 45 9.28 9.58 -6.84
N ALA A 46 9.36 10.87 -6.50
CA ALA A 46 10.35 11.80 -7.08
C ALA A 46 11.79 11.39 -6.73
N GLU A 47 12.03 10.87 -5.53
CA GLU A 47 13.31 10.25 -5.18
C GLU A 47 13.62 9.05 -6.07
N ALA A 48 12.69 8.10 -6.16
CA ALA A 48 12.89 6.88 -6.94
C ALA A 48 13.15 7.17 -8.42
N VAL A 49 12.37 8.07 -9.03
CA VAL A 49 12.55 8.48 -10.43
C VAL A 49 13.91 9.13 -10.65
N ARG A 50 14.29 10.10 -9.82
CA ARG A 50 15.61 10.77 -9.92
C ARG A 50 16.74 9.76 -9.89
N ARG A 51 16.61 8.76 -9.03
CA ARG A 51 17.62 7.73 -8.80
C ARG A 51 17.70 6.72 -9.94
N LEU A 52 16.56 6.33 -10.53
CA LEU A 52 16.50 5.41 -11.67
C LEU A 52 16.91 6.08 -12.99
N LEU A 53 16.66 7.38 -13.15
CA LEU A 53 17.08 8.17 -14.31
C LEU A 53 18.53 8.65 -14.24
N GLY A 54 19.20 8.47 -13.09
CA GLY A 54 20.61 8.81 -12.92
C GLY A 54 21.53 7.96 -13.82
N VAL A 55 22.74 8.46 -14.08
CA VAL A 55 23.80 7.74 -14.80
C VAL A 55 25.02 7.64 -13.89
N PRO A 56 25.34 6.45 -13.32
CA PRO A 56 24.60 5.18 -13.45
C PRO A 56 23.25 5.16 -12.69
N PRO A 57 22.29 4.32 -13.10
CA PRO A 57 21.03 4.14 -12.36
C PRO A 57 21.30 3.44 -11.02
N MET A 58 20.57 3.79 -9.97
CA MET A 58 20.68 3.10 -8.67
C MET A 58 19.36 2.40 -8.33
N PRO A 59 19.23 1.06 -8.44
CA PRO A 59 17.95 0.39 -8.19
C PRO A 59 17.43 0.51 -6.76
N ALA A 60 18.32 0.69 -5.78
CA ALA A 60 17.98 0.97 -4.38
C ALA A 60 18.77 2.19 -3.84
N PRO A 61 18.20 2.96 -2.90
CA PRO A 61 18.93 4.00 -2.17
C PRO A 61 20.13 3.46 -1.41
N GLY A 62 21.18 4.28 -1.26
CA GLY A 62 22.41 3.91 -0.52
C GLY A 62 22.23 3.81 1.00
N ALA A 63 21.18 4.41 1.56
CA ALA A 63 20.82 4.36 2.98
C ALA A 63 19.31 4.20 3.14
N GLU A 64 18.85 3.71 4.30
CA GLU A 64 17.42 3.63 4.58
C GLU A 64 16.83 5.03 4.78
N SER A 65 15.58 5.21 4.36
CA SER A 65 14.85 6.45 4.52
C SER A 65 14.62 6.74 6.00
N GLY A 66 14.95 7.96 6.44
CA GLY A 66 14.58 8.46 7.77
C GLY A 66 13.12 8.91 7.88
N ASN A 67 12.29 8.66 6.86
CA ASN A 67 10.89 9.09 6.82
C ASN A 67 9.90 7.99 7.21
N ALA A 68 8.76 8.42 7.75
CA ALA A 68 7.65 7.56 8.13
C ALA A 68 6.31 8.27 7.90
N TYR A 69 5.27 7.48 7.60
CA TYR A 69 3.90 7.94 7.76
C TYR A 69 3.55 7.93 9.25
N LEU A 70 2.95 9.01 9.72
CA LEU A 70 2.56 9.16 11.12
C LEU A 70 1.04 9.28 11.23
N ARG A 71 0.48 8.66 12.27
CA ARG A 71 -0.92 8.83 12.65
C ARG A 71 -1.02 9.01 14.15
N ARG A 72 -1.88 9.92 14.61
CA ARG A 72 -2.17 10.14 16.02
C ARG A 72 -3.63 9.83 16.27
N ILE A 73 -3.91 8.94 17.22
CA ILE A 73 -5.25 8.68 17.72
C ILE A 73 -5.18 8.91 19.22
N GLU A 74 -5.96 9.86 19.71
CA GLU A 74 -5.87 10.37 21.08
C GLU A 74 -4.40 10.77 21.39
N GLU A 75 -3.81 10.22 22.44
CA GLU A 75 -2.42 10.49 22.83
C GLU A 75 -1.40 9.53 22.19
N THR A 76 -1.84 8.49 21.47
CA THR A 76 -0.95 7.47 20.91
C THR A 76 -0.43 7.87 19.54
N LEU A 77 0.91 7.92 19.40
CA LEU A 77 1.57 8.07 18.12
C LEU A 77 1.84 6.71 17.49
N TYR A 78 1.37 6.57 16.24
CA TYR A 78 1.59 5.42 15.39
C TYR A 78 2.51 5.78 14.22
N VAL A 79 3.45 4.87 13.92
CA VAL A 79 4.53 5.08 12.96
C VAL A 79 4.52 3.96 11.94
N CYS A 80 4.57 4.32 10.67
CA CYS A 80 4.76 3.40 9.54
C CYS A 80 6.00 3.85 8.75
N PRO A 81 7.19 3.29 9.03
CA PRO A 81 8.42 3.64 8.34
C PRO A 81 8.30 3.38 6.83
N TRP A 82 8.85 4.27 6.00
CA TRP A 82 8.75 4.12 4.54
C TRP A 82 9.45 2.87 4.02
N GLN A 83 10.58 2.52 4.65
CA GLN A 83 11.44 1.39 4.26
C GLN A 83 11.76 1.39 2.77
N SER A 84 11.98 2.58 2.19
CA SER A 84 12.17 2.76 0.75
C SER A 84 13.35 1.97 0.23
N ARG A 85 14.40 1.72 1.04
CA ARG A 85 15.53 0.89 0.62
C ARG A 85 15.16 -0.58 0.52
N LEU A 86 14.59 -1.15 1.58
CA LEU A 86 14.11 -2.54 1.56
C LEU A 86 13.08 -2.77 0.45
N ARG A 87 12.08 -1.88 0.34
CA ARG A 87 11.04 -1.98 -0.70
C ARG A 87 11.62 -1.85 -2.11
N SER A 88 12.66 -1.01 -2.31
CA SER A 88 13.35 -0.92 -3.60
C SER A 88 14.08 -2.21 -3.97
N TRP A 89 14.78 -2.86 -3.02
CA TRP A 89 15.42 -4.16 -3.27
C TRP A 89 14.40 -5.24 -3.63
N LEU A 90 13.30 -5.33 -2.88
CA LEU A 90 12.23 -6.29 -3.16
C LEU A 90 11.57 -6.04 -4.52
N ALA A 91 11.30 -4.77 -4.86
CA ALA A 91 10.76 -4.39 -6.16
C ALA A 91 11.74 -4.72 -7.30
N PHE A 92 13.03 -4.43 -7.12
CA PHE A 92 14.05 -4.74 -8.11
C PHE A 92 14.24 -6.26 -8.32
N ALA A 93 14.20 -7.04 -7.25
CA ALA A 93 14.24 -8.50 -7.33
C ALA A 93 13.04 -9.06 -8.11
N ARG A 94 11.82 -8.55 -7.85
CA ARG A 94 10.62 -8.91 -8.63
C ARG A 94 10.74 -8.50 -10.10
N PHE A 95 11.21 -7.28 -10.37
CA PHE A 95 11.45 -6.81 -11.73
C PHE A 95 12.42 -7.73 -12.49
N ARG A 96 13.53 -8.13 -11.88
CA ARG A 96 14.51 -9.06 -12.48
C ARG A 96 13.93 -10.46 -12.70
N GLY A 97 13.05 -10.93 -11.82
CA GLY A 97 12.40 -12.23 -11.95
C GLY A 97 11.29 -12.27 -13.02
N ALA A 98 10.59 -11.15 -13.22
CA ALA A 98 9.47 -11.05 -14.17
C ALA A 98 9.88 -10.55 -15.56
N THR A 99 11.04 -9.92 -15.70
CA THR A 99 11.50 -9.29 -16.95
C THR A 99 12.55 -10.16 -17.65
N PRO A 100 12.44 -10.41 -18.97
CA PRO A 100 13.48 -11.10 -19.72
C PRO A 100 14.85 -10.43 -19.53
N ILE A 101 15.89 -11.23 -19.25
CA ILE A 101 17.23 -10.75 -18.85
C ILE A 101 17.77 -9.69 -19.81
N LYS A 102 17.65 -9.93 -21.14
CA LYS A 102 18.12 -8.99 -22.17
C LYS A 102 17.47 -7.60 -22.08
N LEU A 103 16.20 -7.54 -21.67
CA LEU A 103 15.47 -6.28 -21.49
C LEU A 103 15.85 -5.64 -20.16
N ALA A 104 15.91 -6.43 -19.08
CA ALA A 104 16.31 -5.94 -17.77
C ALA A 104 17.70 -5.31 -17.77
N ASP A 105 18.66 -5.89 -18.50
CA ASP A 105 20.03 -5.37 -18.65
C ASP A 105 20.10 -4.04 -19.42
N ARG A 106 19.05 -3.67 -20.18
CA ARG A 106 18.95 -2.35 -20.83
C ARG A 106 18.54 -1.25 -19.87
N PHE A 107 17.70 -1.58 -18.88
CA PHE A 107 17.31 -0.63 -17.83
C PHE A 107 18.39 -0.48 -16.77
N VAL A 108 18.99 -1.60 -16.36
CA VAL A 108 20.02 -1.63 -15.32
C VAL A 108 21.19 -2.48 -15.79
N PRO A 109 22.36 -1.87 -16.09
CA PRO A 109 23.57 -2.60 -16.45
C PRO A 109 23.89 -3.74 -15.50
N ARG A 110 24.37 -4.86 -16.05
CA ARG A 110 24.63 -6.11 -15.31
C ARG A 110 25.46 -5.91 -14.04
N ALA A 111 26.55 -5.14 -14.10
CA ALA A 111 27.39 -4.87 -12.94
C ALA A 111 26.63 -4.19 -11.79
N ILE A 112 25.70 -3.28 -12.10
CA ILE A 112 24.87 -2.61 -11.09
C ILE A 112 23.83 -3.57 -10.54
N ALA A 113 23.25 -4.43 -11.38
CA ALA A 113 22.29 -5.44 -10.95
C ALA A 113 22.94 -6.46 -9.99
N GLU A 114 24.15 -6.93 -10.31
CA GLU A 114 24.94 -7.84 -9.47
C GLU A 114 25.32 -7.16 -8.14
N GLN A 115 25.85 -5.93 -8.18
CA GLN A 115 26.15 -5.18 -6.96
C GLN A 115 24.90 -4.96 -6.08
N THR A 116 23.75 -4.67 -6.69
CA THR A 116 22.48 -4.48 -5.96
C THR A 116 22.02 -5.78 -5.28
N ALA A 117 22.20 -6.93 -5.95
CA ALA A 117 21.89 -8.24 -5.39
C ALA A 117 22.82 -8.55 -4.21
N ASP A 118 24.12 -8.31 -4.35
CA ASP A 118 25.10 -8.51 -3.28
C ASP A 118 24.83 -7.61 -2.07
N ASP A 119 24.45 -6.36 -2.29
CA ASP A 119 24.05 -5.41 -1.25
C ASP A 119 22.84 -5.93 -0.47
N PHE A 120 21.84 -6.47 -1.19
CA PHE A 120 20.63 -7.01 -0.59
C PHE A 120 20.91 -8.32 0.17
N ASP A 121 21.79 -9.16 -0.34
CA ASP A 121 22.24 -10.38 0.34
C ASP A 121 22.98 -10.06 1.65
N ARG A 122 23.89 -9.07 1.63
CA ARG A 122 24.54 -8.58 2.85
C ARG A 122 23.53 -7.99 3.85
N TYR A 123 22.50 -7.31 3.37
CA TYR A 123 21.43 -6.80 4.23
C TYR A 123 20.66 -7.95 4.92
N LYS A 124 20.25 -8.97 4.16
CA LYS A 124 19.56 -10.16 4.68
C LYS A 124 20.40 -10.89 5.74
N GLN A 125 21.69 -11.08 5.47
CA GLN A 125 22.61 -11.75 6.39
C GLN A 125 22.76 -11.00 7.72
N LYS A 126 22.77 -9.65 7.68
CA LYS A 126 22.91 -8.83 8.89
C LYS A 126 21.65 -8.78 9.75
N GLY A 127 20.47 -8.69 9.13
CA GLY A 127 19.21 -8.48 9.86
C GLY A 127 18.41 -9.76 10.18
N GLY A 128 18.83 -10.92 9.67
CA GLY A 128 18.13 -12.18 9.88
C GLY A 128 16.68 -12.18 9.33
N SER A 129 15.83 -13.06 9.86
CA SER A 129 14.44 -13.22 9.38
C SER A 129 13.58 -11.95 9.53
N SER A 130 13.86 -11.11 10.53
CA SER A 130 13.15 -9.84 10.75
C SER A 130 13.52 -8.74 9.74
N ALA A 131 14.63 -8.89 9.02
CA ALA A 131 15.11 -7.87 8.08
C ALA A 131 14.14 -7.62 6.92
N LEU A 132 13.35 -8.63 6.56
CA LEU A 132 12.49 -8.58 5.38
C LEU A 132 11.07 -8.09 5.68
N ARG A 133 10.76 -7.80 6.95
CA ARG A 133 9.44 -7.30 7.37
C ARG A 133 9.21 -5.89 6.83
N THR A 134 8.26 -5.77 5.90
CA THR A 134 7.84 -4.49 5.33
C THR A 134 6.54 -4.01 5.95
N HIS A 135 6.48 -2.76 6.41
CA HIS A 135 5.26 -2.12 6.93
C HIS A 135 4.30 -1.71 5.82
N ILE A 136 4.77 -1.69 4.57
CA ILE A 136 4.01 -1.24 3.40
C ILE A 136 4.08 -2.31 2.32
N ARG A 137 2.94 -2.90 1.99
CA ARG A 137 2.73 -3.66 0.76
C ARG A 137 2.21 -2.73 -0.33
N THR A 138 2.60 -2.97 -1.58
CA THR A 138 2.24 -2.12 -2.73
C THR A 138 1.70 -2.99 -3.87
N SER A 139 0.62 -2.54 -4.49
CA SER A 139 0.02 -3.14 -5.68
C SER A 139 -0.22 -2.06 -6.72
N THR A 140 0.24 -2.28 -7.95
CA THR A 140 0.05 -1.36 -9.07
C THR A 140 -1.24 -1.71 -9.82
N TRP A 141 -1.94 -0.69 -10.32
CA TRP A 141 -3.12 -0.79 -11.19
C TRP A 141 -4.36 -1.47 -10.61
N HIS A 142 -4.32 -2.00 -9.39
CA HIS A 142 -5.47 -2.58 -8.71
C HIS A 142 -5.22 -2.74 -7.21
N VAL A 143 -6.31 -2.91 -6.45
CA VAL A 143 -6.27 -3.40 -5.07
C VAL A 143 -6.50 -4.91 -5.06
N PRO A 144 -5.58 -5.74 -4.54
CA PRO A 144 -5.80 -7.16 -4.38
C PRO A 144 -7.02 -7.43 -3.50
N THR A 145 -7.89 -8.37 -3.87
CA THR A 145 -9.14 -8.60 -3.15
C THR A 145 -8.93 -9.01 -1.70
N SER A 146 -7.86 -9.75 -1.41
CA SER A 146 -7.46 -10.14 -0.06
C SER A 146 -7.18 -8.93 0.86
N TRP A 147 -6.85 -7.76 0.31
CA TRP A 147 -6.59 -6.55 1.08
C TRP A 147 -7.86 -5.89 1.62
N PHE A 148 -9.04 -6.25 1.11
CA PHE A 148 -10.31 -5.77 1.67
C PHE A 148 -10.77 -6.55 2.90
N VAL A 149 -10.34 -7.81 3.04
CA VAL A 149 -10.74 -8.72 4.13
C VAL A 149 -10.53 -8.12 5.54
N PRO A 150 -9.43 -7.40 5.84
CA PRO A 150 -9.21 -6.83 7.16
C PRO A 150 -10.22 -5.73 7.56
N PHE A 151 -10.98 -5.17 6.62
CA PHE A 151 -11.73 -3.92 6.83
C PHE A 151 -13.24 -4.12 6.85
N ASP A 152 -13.92 -3.21 7.54
CA ASP A 152 -15.36 -3.01 7.44
C ASP A 152 -15.68 -1.84 6.49
N SER A 153 -16.81 -1.92 5.81
CA SER A 153 -17.32 -0.84 4.95
C SER A 153 -17.46 0.52 5.65
N ALA A 154 -17.77 0.53 6.95
CA ALA A 154 -17.92 1.75 7.74
C ALA A 154 -16.56 2.41 8.09
N GLU A 155 -15.45 1.69 7.93
CA GLU A 155 -14.09 2.21 8.16
C GLU A 155 -13.55 2.98 6.94
N ARG A 156 -14.39 3.15 5.90
CA ARG A 156 -14.08 3.87 4.67
C ARG A 156 -14.12 5.38 4.87
N TRP A 157 -13.11 6.06 4.34
CA TRP A 157 -13.03 7.51 4.27
C TRP A 157 -12.70 7.95 2.85
N LEU A 158 -13.65 8.64 2.21
CA LEU A 158 -13.51 9.15 0.85
C LEU A 158 -13.53 10.67 0.88
N VAL A 159 -12.52 11.28 0.25
CA VAL A 159 -12.49 12.70 -0.08
C VAL A 159 -12.34 12.83 -1.58
N LEU A 160 -13.33 13.44 -2.21
CA LEU A 160 -13.26 13.86 -3.59
C LEU A 160 -12.73 15.29 -3.58
N GLY A 161 -11.53 15.50 -4.11
CA GLY A 161 -11.01 16.86 -4.29
C GLY A 161 -11.97 17.64 -5.20
N HIS A 162 -12.07 18.95 -5.02
CA HIS A 162 -12.77 19.78 -6.01
C HIS A 162 -11.92 19.77 -7.28
N ARG A 163 -12.46 19.19 -8.35
CA ARG A 163 -11.89 19.35 -9.69
C ARG A 163 -12.13 20.82 -10.05
N GLU A 164 -11.15 21.70 -9.82
CA GLU A 164 -11.19 23.03 -10.43
C GLU A 164 -11.33 22.81 -11.94
N GLU A 165 -12.50 23.11 -12.49
CA GLU A 165 -12.64 23.25 -13.93
C GLU A 165 -11.63 24.32 -14.36
N PRO A 166 -10.91 24.12 -15.46
CA PRO A 166 -10.01 25.15 -15.96
C PRO A 166 -10.85 26.36 -16.36
N SER A 167 -11.02 27.30 -15.43
CA SER A 167 -11.65 28.58 -15.70
C SER A 167 -10.80 29.27 -16.77
N ALA A 168 -11.44 29.59 -17.89
CA ALA A 168 -10.82 30.16 -19.10
C ALA A 168 -10.38 31.63 -18.93
N GLU A 169 -9.97 32.06 -17.74
CA GLU A 169 -9.50 33.42 -17.49
C GLU A 169 -8.11 33.43 -16.83
N PRO A 170 -7.14 34.16 -17.39
CA PRO A 170 -5.80 34.29 -16.81
C PRO A 170 -5.85 35.28 -15.63
N SER A 171 -6.16 34.79 -14.44
CA SER A 171 -6.06 35.59 -13.20
C SER A 171 -4.64 35.55 -12.62
N THR A 172 -4.11 36.75 -12.40
CA THR A 172 -2.84 37.21 -11.82
C THR A 172 -2.29 36.37 -10.65
N PRO A 173 -0.95 36.18 -10.51
CA PRO A 173 -0.37 35.25 -9.55
C PRO A 173 -0.08 35.91 -8.20
N THR A 174 -1.08 36.13 -7.34
CA THR A 174 -0.78 36.54 -5.95
C THR A 174 -1.90 36.17 -4.96
N THR A 175 -2.14 34.88 -4.74
CA THR A 175 -2.57 34.34 -3.43
C THR A 175 -2.29 32.84 -3.44
N PRO A 176 -1.73 32.22 -2.38
CA PRO A 176 -1.66 30.77 -2.31
C PRO A 176 -3.10 30.24 -2.21
N THR A 177 -3.63 29.77 -3.33
CA THR A 177 -4.93 29.11 -3.44
C THR A 177 -5.03 28.06 -2.34
N THR A 178 -6.03 28.23 -1.48
CA THR A 178 -6.43 27.29 -0.43
C THR A 178 -6.40 25.88 -0.99
N THR A 179 -5.41 25.10 -0.58
CA THR A 179 -5.12 23.79 -1.16
C THR A 179 -6.32 22.88 -0.88
N ALA A 180 -7.20 22.72 -1.88
CA ALA A 180 -8.31 21.78 -1.81
C ALA A 180 -7.73 20.41 -1.39
N PRO A 181 -8.42 19.65 -0.51
CA PRO A 181 -7.90 18.39 -0.05
C PRO A 181 -7.68 17.46 -1.25
N ALA A 182 -6.46 16.94 -1.38
CA ALA A 182 -6.13 15.99 -2.43
C ALA A 182 -7.09 14.80 -2.38
N ARG A 183 -7.62 14.43 -3.54
CA ARG A 183 -8.51 13.27 -3.72
C ARG A 183 -7.91 12.03 -3.05
N ASN A 184 -8.69 11.33 -2.23
CA ASN A 184 -8.20 10.22 -1.43
C ASN A 184 -9.33 9.24 -1.07
N LEU A 185 -9.03 7.94 -1.04
CA LEU A 185 -9.91 6.88 -0.51
C LEU A 185 -9.06 5.97 0.38
N LEU A 186 -9.44 5.91 1.67
CA LEU A 186 -8.75 5.13 2.69
C LEU A 186 -9.72 4.20 3.42
N TYR A 187 -9.22 3.08 3.92
CA TYR A 187 -9.84 2.33 5.02
C TYR A 187 -8.84 2.26 6.17
N VAL A 188 -9.29 2.43 7.41
CA VAL A 188 -8.41 2.24 8.57
C VAL A 188 -9.09 1.49 9.71
N THR A 189 -8.42 0.47 10.22
CA THR A 189 -8.91 -0.39 11.30
C THR A 189 -7.82 -0.69 12.34
N SER A 190 -8.22 -1.20 13.50
CA SER A 190 -7.28 -1.72 14.49
C SER A 190 -6.73 -3.09 14.08
N MET A 191 -5.48 -3.40 14.46
CA MET A 191 -4.86 -4.71 14.20
C MET A 191 -5.70 -5.86 14.79
N ALA A 192 -6.30 -5.66 15.96
CA ALA A 192 -7.19 -6.64 16.57
C ALA A 192 -8.42 -6.96 15.69
N GLN A 193 -9.09 -5.94 15.15
CA GLN A 193 -10.23 -6.14 14.24
C GLN A 193 -9.78 -6.75 12.91
N ALA A 194 -8.68 -6.25 12.33
CA ALA A 194 -8.09 -6.80 11.11
C ALA A 194 -7.83 -8.31 11.23
N ARG A 195 -7.06 -8.73 12.24
CA ARG A 195 -6.75 -10.16 12.47
C ARG A 195 -7.99 -10.99 12.72
N ARG A 196 -8.97 -10.48 13.48
CA ARG A 196 -10.24 -11.18 13.72
C ARG A 196 -11.00 -11.43 12.41
N ARG A 197 -11.10 -10.43 11.53
CA ARG A 197 -11.79 -10.55 10.24
C ARG A 197 -11.06 -11.50 9.30
N VAL A 198 -9.72 -11.40 9.22
CA VAL A 198 -8.91 -12.34 8.42
C VAL A 198 -9.06 -13.78 8.92
N ALA A 199 -8.96 -14.01 10.23
CA ALA A 199 -9.14 -15.34 10.82
C ALA A 199 -10.53 -15.93 10.50
N ARG A 200 -11.59 -15.13 10.62
CA ARG A 200 -12.95 -15.55 10.23
C ARG A 200 -13.02 -15.91 8.74
N ALA A 201 -12.48 -15.07 7.87
CA ALA A 201 -12.46 -15.32 6.43
C ALA A 201 -11.75 -16.62 6.08
N LEU A 202 -10.59 -16.89 6.69
CA LEU A 202 -9.85 -18.14 6.50
C LEU A 202 -10.66 -19.38 6.92
N VAL A 203 -11.36 -19.32 8.04
CA VAL A 203 -12.25 -20.41 8.49
C VAL A 203 -13.35 -20.68 7.45
N VAL A 204 -14.01 -19.63 6.97
CA VAL A 204 -15.09 -19.76 5.98
C VAL A 204 -14.56 -20.31 4.66
N ILE A 205 -13.47 -19.76 4.12
CA ILE A 205 -12.89 -20.19 2.84
C ILE A 205 -12.44 -21.65 2.91
N ARG A 206 -11.73 -22.05 3.98
CA ARG A 206 -11.28 -23.45 4.17
C ARG A 206 -12.45 -24.42 4.24
N ARG A 207 -13.56 -24.02 4.89
CA ARG A 207 -14.73 -24.88 5.05
C ARG A 207 -15.50 -25.09 3.74
N HIS A 208 -15.64 -24.05 2.93
CA HIS A 208 -16.58 -24.06 1.79
C HIS A 208 -15.92 -24.17 0.42
N VAL A 209 -14.68 -23.72 0.27
CA VAL A 209 -14.01 -23.58 -1.03
C VAL A 209 -12.84 -24.57 -1.19
N GLY A 210 -12.24 -25.01 -0.07
CA GLY A 210 -11.05 -25.86 -0.07
C GLY A 210 -9.76 -25.07 -0.36
N GLU A 211 -8.70 -25.76 -0.79
CA GLU A 211 -7.42 -25.12 -1.15
C GLU A 211 -7.49 -24.48 -2.54
N VAL A 212 -7.79 -23.19 -2.59
CA VAL A 212 -7.86 -22.38 -3.82
C VAL A 212 -6.94 -21.17 -3.67
N GLY A 213 -6.42 -20.59 -4.77
CA GLY A 213 -5.49 -19.44 -4.73
C GLY A 213 -5.95 -18.26 -3.85
N THR A 214 -7.26 -17.99 -3.77
CA THR A 214 -7.83 -16.98 -2.86
C THR A 214 -7.51 -17.26 -1.39
N LEU A 215 -7.46 -18.53 -0.97
CA LEU A 215 -7.05 -18.91 0.38
C LEU A 215 -5.61 -18.49 0.64
N THR A 216 -4.71 -18.77 -0.30
CA THR A 216 -3.29 -18.40 -0.20
C THR A 216 -3.10 -16.91 -0.02
N ASP A 217 -3.79 -16.08 -0.81
CA ASP A 217 -3.65 -14.61 -0.73
C ASP A 217 -4.14 -14.06 0.63
N VAL A 218 -5.23 -14.60 1.17
CA VAL A 218 -5.75 -14.20 2.49
C VAL A 218 -4.84 -14.70 3.61
N GLU A 219 -4.26 -15.91 3.48
CA GLU A 219 -3.26 -16.42 4.42
C GLU A 219 -2.00 -15.56 4.43
N GLU A 220 -1.53 -15.11 3.27
CA GLU A 220 -0.37 -14.21 3.18
C GLU A 220 -0.62 -12.86 3.85
N VAL A 221 -1.83 -12.32 3.75
CA VAL A 221 -2.22 -11.11 4.49
C VAL A 221 -2.25 -11.40 5.99
N GLY A 222 -2.85 -12.52 6.42
CA GLY A 222 -2.89 -12.92 7.82
C GLY A 222 -1.51 -13.08 8.44
N ARG A 223 -0.65 -13.88 7.83
CA ARG A 223 0.74 -14.11 8.27
C ARG A 223 1.52 -12.80 8.39
N TRP A 224 1.36 -11.90 7.43
CA TRP A 224 2.02 -10.60 7.47
C TRP A 224 1.50 -9.71 8.60
N LEU A 225 0.18 -9.67 8.82
CA LEU A 225 -0.39 -8.92 9.93
C LEU A 225 0.09 -9.46 11.28
N GLU A 226 0.34 -10.77 11.41
CA GLU A 226 0.86 -11.42 12.62
C GLU A 226 2.28 -10.97 13.00
N GLU A 227 3.07 -10.46 12.05
CA GLU A 227 4.45 -9.99 12.29
C GLU A 227 4.53 -8.66 13.07
N PHE A 228 3.40 -7.98 13.29
CA PHE A 228 3.34 -6.64 13.90
C PHE A 228 2.76 -6.65 15.31
N HIS A 229 2.95 -5.55 16.03
CA HIS A 229 2.41 -5.34 17.36
C HIS A 229 0.86 -5.41 17.38
N PRO A 230 0.23 -6.06 18.38
CA PRO A 230 -1.22 -6.29 18.41
C PRO A 230 -2.07 -5.02 18.54
N HIS A 231 -1.48 -3.92 19.01
CA HIS A 231 -2.14 -2.61 19.10
C HIS A 231 -1.89 -1.69 17.90
N SER A 232 -1.29 -2.21 16.83
CA SER A 232 -1.05 -1.45 15.59
C SER A 232 -2.37 -1.08 14.86
N LEU A 233 -2.26 -0.21 13.88
CA LEU A 233 -3.33 0.12 12.94
C LEU A 233 -3.01 -0.44 11.56
N VAL A 234 -4.03 -0.85 10.83
CA VAL A 234 -3.92 -1.31 9.44
C VAL A 234 -4.69 -0.32 8.57
N GLU A 235 -4.05 0.14 7.50
CA GLU A 235 -4.62 1.10 6.55
C GLU A 235 -4.52 0.56 5.13
N LEU A 236 -5.62 0.63 4.40
CA LEU A 236 -5.63 0.48 2.95
C LEU A 236 -5.77 1.87 2.34
N ASP A 237 -4.78 2.29 1.56
CA ASP A 237 -4.75 3.56 0.86
C ASP A 237 -4.76 3.33 -0.64
N TYR A 238 -5.76 3.89 -1.33
CA TYR A 238 -5.87 3.76 -2.78
C TYR A 238 -4.79 4.55 -3.51
N GLY A 239 -4.08 5.45 -2.83
CA GLY A 239 -2.89 6.13 -3.33
C GLY A 239 -3.18 6.81 -4.66
N GLY A 240 -2.35 6.53 -5.68
CA GLY A 240 -2.55 7.08 -7.01
C GLY A 240 -3.72 6.46 -7.80
N LEU A 241 -4.28 5.32 -7.37
CA LEU A 241 -5.42 4.70 -8.08
C LEU A 241 -6.66 5.58 -8.07
N VAL A 242 -6.79 6.47 -7.09
CA VAL A 242 -7.90 7.45 -7.09
C VAL A 242 -7.88 8.33 -8.33
N HIS A 243 -6.78 8.44 -9.08
CA HIS A 243 -6.70 9.25 -10.30
C HIS A 243 -7.07 8.51 -11.58
N VAL A 244 -7.17 7.17 -11.55
CA VAL A 244 -7.64 6.38 -12.72
C VAL A 244 -9.14 6.07 -12.66
N MET A 245 -9.79 6.37 -11.54
CA MET A 245 -11.22 6.16 -11.32
C MET A 245 -11.93 7.53 -11.38
N ASP A 246 -13.14 7.60 -11.94
CA ASP A 246 -13.96 8.82 -11.84
C ASP A 246 -14.68 8.92 -10.48
N ASP A 247 -15.31 10.06 -10.19
CA ASP A 247 -15.92 10.31 -8.89
C ASP A 247 -17.08 9.35 -8.60
N ALA A 248 -17.89 9.05 -9.61
CA ALA A 248 -18.97 8.08 -9.50
C ALA A 248 -18.45 6.69 -9.16
N THR A 249 -17.37 6.23 -9.80
CA THR A 249 -16.73 4.94 -9.54
C THR A 249 -16.18 4.88 -8.13
N LEU A 250 -15.49 5.93 -7.65
CA LEU A 250 -15.00 5.95 -6.27
C LEU A 250 -16.14 5.95 -5.25
N GLN A 251 -17.22 6.70 -5.49
CA GLN A 251 -18.38 6.72 -4.59
C GLN A 251 -19.09 5.37 -4.53
N ALA A 252 -19.28 4.74 -5.70
CA ALA A 252 -19.95 3.46 -5.85
C ALA A 252 -19.09 2.25 -5.43
N ASP A 253 -17.79 2.44 -5.22
CA ASP A 253 -16.93 1.36 -4.77
C ASP A 253 -17.29 0.90 -3.35
N GLN A 254 -17.83 -0.32 -3.28
CA GLN A 254 -18.25 -1.02 -2.07
C GLN A 254 -17.48 -2.35 -1.90
N SER A 255 -16.26 -2.47 -2.44
CA SER A 255 -15.52 -3.74 -2.45
C SER A 255 -15.38 -4.40 -1.07
N ALA A 256 -15.17 -3.63 0.00
CA ALA A 256 -15.13 -4.18 1.36
C ALA A 256 -16.48 -4.77 1.80
N ALA A 257 -17.58 -4.06 1.54
CA ALA A 257 -18.94 -4.53 1.87
C ALA A 257 -19.33 -5.76 1.05
N GLU A 258 -19.06 -5.75 -0.25
CA GLU A 258 -19.36 -6.85 -1.16
C GLU A 258 -18.56 -8.10 -0.80
N LEU A 259 -17.27 -7.97 -0.46
CA LEU A 259 -16.47 -9.11 -0.03
C LEU A 259 -16.93 -9.67 1.32
N ALA A 260 -17.30 -8.80 2.28
CA ALA A 260 -17.87 -9.22 3.55
C ALA A 260 -19.23 -9.94 3.38
N ALA A 261 -20.07 -9.45 2.46
CA ALA A 261 -21.32 -10.09 2.08
C ALA A 261 -21.07 -11.44 1.41
N ALA A 262 -20.06 -11.55 0.55
CA ALA A 262 -19.68 -12.82 -0.08
C ALA A 262 -19.26 -13.87 0.96
N LEU A 263 -18.38 -13.49 1.90
CA LEU A 263 -17.95 -14.38 2.99
C LEU A 263 -19.12 -14.78 3.89
N THR A 264 -20.01 -13.86 4.22
CA THR A 264 -21.20 -14.15 5.03
C THR A 264 -22.20 -15.04 4.29
N GLY A 265 -22.38 -14.83 2.99
CA GLY A 265 -23.22 -15.68 2.15
C GLY A 265 -22.70 -17.11 2.09
N LEU A 266 -21.38 -17.31 1.92
CA LEU A 266 -20.77 -18.64 1.97
C LEU A 266 -21.01 -19.33 3.32
N ASP A 267 -20.77 -18.63 4.44
CA ASP A 267 -20.91 -19.16 5.80
C ASP A 267 -22.36 -19.54 6.15
N THR A 268 -23.34 -18.85 5.54
CA THR A 268 -24.78 -19.06 5.78
C THR A 268 -25.46 -19.94 4.73
N GLY A 269 -24.71 -20.49 3.76
CA GLY A 269 -25.23 -21.34 2.69
C GLY A 269 -25.97 -20.58 1.57
N GLN A 270 -25.83 -19.27 1.49
CA GLN A 270 -26.36 -18.43 0.40
C GLN A 270 -25.33 -18.33 -0.74
N GLU A 271 -25.03 -19.46 -1.38
CA GLU A 271 -23.93 -19.59 -2.34
C GLU A 271 -24.10 -18.69 -3.57
N GLU A 272 -25.32 -18.56 -4.12
CA GLU A 272 -25.59 -17.71 -5.28
C GLU A 272 -25.33 -16.23 -4.98
N LEU A 273 -25.81 -15.75 -3.82
CA LEU A 273 -25.54 -14.39 -3.36
C LEU A 273 -24.04 -14.18 -3.17
N ALA A 274 -23.37 -15.15 -2.55
CA ALA A 274 -21.94 -15.06 -2.29
C ALA A 274 -21.13 -14.96 -3.57
N TYR A 275 -21.43 -15.83 -4.55
CA TYR A 275 -20.82 -15.80 -5.86
C TYR A 275 -21.07 -14.46 -6.56
N ALA A 276 -22.32 -13.98 -6.57
CA ALA A 276 -22.66 -12.70 -7.20
C ALA A 276 -21.89 -11.52 -6.59
N MET A 277 -21.78 -11.46 -5.27
CA MET A 277 -21.03 -10.41 -4.58
C MET A 277 -19.53 -10.49 -4.86
N TYR A 278 -18.94 -11.69 -4.81
CA TYR A 278 -17.53 -11.89 -5.13
C TYR A 278 -17.22 -11.52 -6.59
N GLN A 279 -18.07 -11.93 -7.54
CA GLN A 279 -17.90 -11.60 -8.96
C GLN A 279 -17.94 -10.09 -9.22
N ARG A 280 -18.79 -9.33 -8.53
CA ARG A 280 -18.82 -7.86 -8.66
C ARG A 280 -17.47 -7.22 -8.32
N VAL A 281 -16.84 -7.67 -7.23
CA VAL A 281 -15.51 -7.19 -6.83
C VAL A 281 -14.47 -7.55 -7.89
N ILE A 282 -14.45 -8.80 -8.34
CA ILE A 282 -13.47 -9.28 -9.32
C ILE A 282 -13.60 -8.54 -10.66
N VAL A 283 -14.83 -8.37 -11.16
CA VAL A 283 -15.08 -7.66 -12.42
C VAL A 283 -14.66 -6.19 -12.32
N ARG A 284 -14.97 -5.52 -11.21
CA ARG A 284 -14.55 -4.13 -10.96
C ARG A 284 -13.03 -3.98 -10.98
N TRP A 285 -12.30 -4.83 -10.26
CA TRP A 285 -10.85 -4.68 -10.19
C TRP A 285 -10.14 -5.14 -11.46
N LYS A 286 -10.70 -6.09 -12.20
CA LYS A 286 -10.21 -6.45 -13.54
C LYS A 286 -10.35 -5.32 -14.54
N SER A 287 -11.45 -4.56 -14.52
CA SER A 287 -11.63 -3.43 -15.45
C SER A 287 -10.64 -2.29 -15.17
N ILE A 288 -10.38 -2.01 -13.88
CA ILE A 288 -9.36 -1.03 -13.48
C ILE A 288 -7.96 -1.52 -13.86
N GLN A 289 -7.65 -2.79 -13.61
CA GLN A 289 -6.36 -3.38 -13.97
C GLN A 289 -6.10 -3.35 -15.47
N ALA A 290 -7.12 -3.54 -16.31
CA ALA A 290 -6.99 -3.50 -17.77
C ALA A 290 -6.45 -2.15 -18.29
N LEU A 291 -6.63 -1.06 -17.54
CA LEU A 291 -6.06 0.25 -17.86
C LEU A 291 -4.53 0.23 -17.89
N GLU A 292 -3.88 -0.71 -17.21
CA GLU A 292 -2.42 -0.90 -17.28
C GLU A 292 -1.97 -1.15 -18.71
N SER A 293 -2.69 -1.99 -19.46
CA SER A 293 -2.34 -2.34 -20.85
C SER A 293 -2.71 -1.27 -21.87
N ALA A 294 -3.53 -0.29 -21.47
CA ALA A 294 -3.98 0.80 -22.32
C ALA A 294 -3.12 2.08 -22.18
N ASN A 295 -2.17 2.09 -21.25
CA ASN A 295 -1.21 3.18 -21.01
C ASN A 295 0.21 2.75 -21.41
#